data_AF-A0A9P7AHL2-F1
#
_entry.id   AF-A0A9P7AHL2-F1
#
_cell.length_a   1.000
_cell.length_b   1.000
_cell.length_c   1.000
_cell.angle_alpha   90.00
_cell.angle_beta   90.00
_cell.angle_gamma   90.00
#
_symmetry.space_group_name_H-M   'P 1'
#
loop_
_entity.id
_entity.type
_entity.pdbx_description
1 polymer ?
#
loop_
_entity_poly.entity_id
_entity_poly.type
_entity_poly.pdbx_seq_one_letter_code
_entity_poly.pdbx_strand_id
1 'polypeptide(L)'
;ILNEVYKIAQTDPDVRGHVLELALFHKFKDISTSKIRVALGLKDAERAEQGSRVLHITVSRKLIPITTLSGEEFLAAWWQVVKCHHALWKGGVLHRDVSPSNLMVYRLRGQYIGVLNDYDLSSFERDGPRGLERTGTVPFMAVNLLSPAAMAGKVEHVYAHDAESLIWVLTWVCLRYEGGNLLSKNRPLEEWLKVDARACAKEKAHFW
;
A
#
# COMPACT_ATOMS: atom_id res chain seq x y z
N ILE A 1 -13.80 0.86 -4.60
CA ILE A 1 -12.41 0.99 -5.12
C ILE A 1 -12.17 0.02 -6.27
N LEU A 2 -12.13 -1.30 -6.05
CA LEU A 2 -11.76 -2.29 -7.09
C LEU A 2 -12.53 -2.16 -8.41
N ASN A 3 -13.83 -1.89 -8.38
CA ASN A 3 -14.59 -1.67 -9.63
C ASN A 3 -14.04 -0.49 -10.46
N GLU A 4 -13.62 0.60 -9.81
CA GLU A 4 -13.04 1.74 -10.53
C GLU A 4 -11.62 1.41 -11.02
N VAL A 5 -10.82 0.71 -10.21
CA VAL A 5 -9.51 0.20 -10.61
C VAL A 5 -9.62 -0.64 -11.89
N TYR A 6 -10.58 -1.56 -11.96
CA TYR A 6 -10.81 -2.40 -13.14
C TYR A 6 -11.34 -1.62 -14.33
N LYS A 7 -12.17 -0.60 -14.12
CA LYS A 7 -12.60 0.29 -15.19
C LYS A 7 -11.42 1.05 -15.79
N ILE A 8 -10.50 1.57 -14.97
CA ILE A 8 -9.27 2.21 -15.45
C ILE A 8 -8.39 1.19 -16.18
N ALA A 9 -8.24 -0.03 -15.66
CA ALA A 9 -7.45 -1.10 -16.28
C ALA A 9 -7.97 -1.52 -17.67
N GLN A 10 -9.26 -1.33 -17.95
CA GLN A 10 -9.82 -1.60 -19.28
C GLN A 10 -9.34 -0.60 -20.33
N THR A 11 -9.02 0.64 -19.95
CA THR A 11 -8.67 1.71 -20.89
C THR A 11 -7.21 2.14 -20.84
N ASP A 12 -6.54 1.98 -19.70
CA ASP A 12 -5.17 2.44 -19.48
C ASP A 12 -4.17 1.25 -19.49
N PRO A 13 -3.23 1.20 -20.45
CA PRO A 13 -2.25 0.12 -20.53
C PRO A 13 -1.25 0.11 -19.37
N ASP A 14 -1.04 1.23 -18.67
CA ASP A 14 -0.16 1.27 -17.49
C ASP A 14 -0.82 0.63 -16.26
N VAL A 15 -2.15 0.43 -16.27
CA VAL A 15 -2.89 -0.25 -15.18
C VAL A 15 -3.24 -1.68 -15.56
N ARG A 16 -3.50 -1.95 -16.84
CA ARG A 16 -3.87 -3.29 -17.33
C ARG A 16 -2.78 -4.32 -17.03
N GLY A 17 -3.13 -5.37 -16.29
CA GLY A 17 -2.18 -6.41 -15.86
C GLY A 17 -1.24 -6.00 -14.73
N HIS A 18 -1.30 -4.74 -14.27
CA HIS A 18 -0.47 -4.20 -13.19
C HIS A 18 -1.24 -4.03 -11.86
N VAL A 19 -2.46 -4.58 -11.78
CA VAL A 19 -3.31 -4.62 -10.59
C VAL A 19 -3.76 -6.05 -10.30
N LEU A 20 -4.26 -6.33 -9.09
CA LEU A 20 -4.73 -7.66 -8.73
C LEU A 20 -5.96 -8.07 -9.56
N GLU A 21 -5.78 -9.01 -10.50
CA GLU A 21 -6.87 -9.63 -11.25
C GLU A 21 -7.50 -10.76 -10.43
N LEU A 22 -8.74 -10.56 -10.02
CA LEU A 22 -9.51 -11.53 -9.25
C LEU A 22 -10.25 -12.49 -10.18
N ALA A 23 -9.96 -13.79 -10.04
CA ALA A 23 -10.72 -14.86 -10.69
C ALA A 23 -12.05 -15.11 -9.95
N LEU A 24 -12.02 -15.07 -8.62
CA LEU A 24 -13.21 -15.20 -7.77
C LEU A 24 -13.09 -14.24 -6.58
N PHE A 25 -14.22 -13.75 -6.10
CA PHE A 25 -14.29 -13.08 -4.81
C PHE A 25 -15.62 -13.37 -4.13
N HIS A 26 -15.60 -13.46 -2.80
CA HIS A 26 -16.77 -13.62 -1.97
C HIS A 26 -16.72 -12.67 -0.78
N LYS A 27 -17.87 -12.09 -0.44
CA LYS A 27 -18.01 -11.11 0.64
C LYS A 27 -18.91 -11.64 1.74
N PHE A 28 -18.37 -11.79 2.93
CA PHE A 28 -19.12 -12.21 4.12
C PHE A 28 -19.68 -10.98 4.82
N LYS A 29 -20.88 -10.53 4.39
CA LYS A 29 -21.54 -9.34 4.96
C LYS A 29 -21.82 -9.47 6.45
N ASP A 30 -21.99 -10.69 6.94
CA ASP A 30 -22.30 -10.95 8.34
C ASP A 30 -21.11 -11.01 9.27
N ILE A 31 -19.89 -11.01 8.72
CA ILE A 31 -18.63 -11.04 9.47
C ILE A 31 -17.96 -9.68 9.27
N SER A 32 -18.22 -8.77 10.21
CA SER A 32 -17.64 -7.42 10.20
C SER A 32 -16.87 -7.11 11.48
N THR A 33 -15.88 -6.24 11.38
CA THR A 33 -15.12 -5.78 12.55
C THR A 33 -16.01 -5.04 13.55
N SER A 34 -17.06 -4.34 13.09
CA SER A 34 -18.06 -3.74 13.99
C SER A 34 -18.81 -4.80 14.79
N LYS A 35 -19.32 -5.86 14.15
CA LYS A 35 -20.02 -6.97 14.83
C LYS A 35 -19.10 -7.69 15.83
N ILE A 36 -17.83 -7.90 15.48
CA ILE A 36 -16.83 -8.45 16.39
C ILE A 36 -16.63 -7.54 17.61
N ARG A 37 -16.48 -6.22 17.41
CA ARG A 37 -16.31 -5.26 18.51
C ARG A 37 -17.52 -5.21 19.45
N VAL A 38 -18.73 -5.28 18.89
CA VAL A 38 -19.98 -5.37 19.67
C VAL A 38 -19.99 -6.65 20.51
N ALA A 39 -19.67 -7.80 19.90
CA ALA A 39 -19.61 -9.07 20.62
C ALA A 39 -18.55 -9.08 21.74
N LEU A 40 -17.49 -8.28 21.61
CA LEU A 40 -16.43 -8.11 22.61
C LEU A 40 -16.74 -7.01 23.66
N GLY A 41 -17.91 -6.34 23.59
CA GLY A 41 -18.30 -5.33 24.57
C GLY A 41 -17.52 -4.02 24.52
N LEU A 42 -16.91 -3.69 23.37
CA LEU A 42 -16.11 -2.47 23.21
C LEU A 42 -17.02 -1.23 23.04
N LYS A 43 -16.83 -0.21 23.89
CA LYS A 43 -17.71 0.97 24.04
C LYS A 43 -17.76 1.92 22.82
N ASP A 44 -16.84 1.77 21.87
CA ASP A 44 -16.76 2.63 20.67
C ASP A 44 -17.63 2.13 19.49
N ALA A 45 -18.49 1.14 19.72
CA ALA A 45 -19.27 0.46 18.68
C ALA A 45 -20.18 1.38 17.86
N GLU A 46 -20.67 2.48 18.44
CA GLU A 46 -21.54 3.45 17.73
C GLU A 46 -20.76 4.35 16.73
N ARG A 47 -19.44 4.55 16.93
CA ARG A 47 -18.57 5.18 15.91
C ARG A 47 -18.16 4.21 14.79
N ALA A 48 -18.43 2.91 14.95
CA ALA A 48 -17.83 1.86 14.13
C ALA A 48 -18.46 1.66 12.74
N GLU A 49 -19.63 2.24 12.43
CA GLU A 49 -20.19 2.18 11.06
C GLU A 49 -19.24 2.84 10.06
N GLN A 50 -18.65 3.98 10.43
CA GLN A 50 -17.55 4.58 9.69
C GLN A 50 -16.25 3.85 10.01
N GLY A 51 -15.98 2.78 9.26
CA GLY A 51 -14.69 2.07 9.28
C GLY A 51 -14.78 0.58 9.54
N SER A 52 -15.99 0.04 9.66
CA SER A 52 -16.20 -1.39 9.71
C SER A 52 -15.64 -2.07 8.44
N ARG A 53 -14.72 -3.01 8.64
CA ARG A 53 -14.22 -3.91 7.59
C ARG A 53 -15.04 -5.19 7.59
N VAL A 54 -15.13 -5.83 6.44
CA VAL A 54 -15.86 -7.09 6.24
C VAL A 54 -14.92 -8.11 5.63
N LEU A 55 -15.09 -9.37 6.00
CA LEU A 55 -14.25 -10.44 5.48
C LEU A 55 -14.51 -10.64 3.98
N HIS A 56 -13.44 -10.63 3.20
CA HIS A 56 -13.43 -11.01 1.80
C HIS A 56 -12.54 -12.24 1.61
N ILE A 57 -13.01 -13.20 0.82
CA ILE A 57 -12.16 -14.26 0.26
C ILE A 57 -11.98 -13.95 -1.22
N THR A 58 -10.73 -13.91 -1.68
CA THR A 58 -10.37 -13.64 -3.06
C THR A 58 -9.51 -14.78 -3.61
N VAL A 59 -9.73 -15.11 -4.88
CA VAL A 59 -8.88 -16.03 -5.64
C VAL A 59 -8.32 -15.24 -6.80
N SER A 60 -7.00 -15.23 -6.91
CA SER A 60 -6.27 -14.55 -7.98
C SER A 60 -5.19 -15.48 -8.51
N ARG A 61 -4.50 -15.03 -9.56
CA ARG A 61 -3.22 -15.63 -9.92
C ARG A 61 -2.25 -15.53 -8.72
N LYS A 62 -1.36 -16.51 -8.61
CA LYS A 62 -0.27 -16.45 -7.65
C LYS A 62 0.67 -15.32 -8.02
N LEU A 63 0.86 -14.39 -7.10
CA LEU A 63 1.88 -13.35 -7.16
C LEU A 63 3.01 -13.71 -6.20
N ILE A 64 4.22 -13.22 -6.49
CA ILE A 64 5.37 -13.29 -5.58
C ILE A 64 5.81 -11.87 -5.20
N PRO A 65 6.41 -11.66 -4.02
CA PRO A 65 6.86 -10.33 -3.62
C PRO A 65 7.86 -9.75 -4.61
N ILE A 66 7.80 -8.44 -4.87
CA ILE A 66 8.80 -7.77 -5.74
C ILE A 66 10.22 -7.91 -5.17
N THR A 67 10.34 -8.11 -3.87
CA THR A 67 11.60 -8.26 -3.14
C THR A 67 12.37 -9.52 -3.51
N THR A 68 11.76 -10.47 -4.23
CA THR A 68 12.46 -11.64 -4.80
C THR A 68 13.28 -11.29 -6.03
N LEU A 69 13.07 -10.11 -6.62
CA LEU A 69 13.82 -9.63 -7.78
C LEU A 69 15.06 -8.84 -7.34
N SER A 70 16.01 -8.68 -8.26
CA SER A 70 17.22 -7.86 -8.07
C SER A 70 17.63 -7.19 -9.37
N GLY A 71 18.48 -6.15 -9.28
CA GLY A 71 19.05 -5.49 -10.46
C GLY A 71 18.00 -4.94 -11.42
N GLU A 72 18.21 -5.16 -12.71
CA GLU A 72 17.35 -4.64 -13.78
C GLU A 72 15.90 -5.17 -13.71
N GLU A 73 15.72 -6.45 -13.34
CA GLU A 73 14.38 -7.05 -13.22
C GLU A 73 13.55 -6.34 -12.13
N PHE A 74 14.19 -6.05 -11.00
CA PHE A 74 13.56 -5.30 -9.91
C PHE A 74 13.21 -3.88 -10.34
N LEU A 75 14.16 -3.14 -10.93
CA LEU A 75 13.94 -1.76 -11.35
C LEU A 75 12.85 -1.65 -12.42
N ALA A 76 12.82 -2.59 -13.38
CA ALA A 76 11.79 -2.64 -14.41
C ALA A 76 10.39 -2.90 -13.81
N ALA A 77 10.27 -3.88 -12.90
CA ALA A 77 8.99 -4.17 -12.23
C ALA A 77 8.55 -3.02 -11.31
N TRP A 78 9.47 -2.41 -10.58
CA TRP A 78 9.18 -1.25 -9.72
C TRP A 78 8.66 -0.08 -10.57
N TRP A 79 9.32 0.20 -11.71
CA TRP A 79 8.87 1.25 -12.62
C TRP A 79 7.48 0.99 -13.20
N GLN A 80 7.16 -0.26 -13.54
CA GLN A 80 5.80 -0.65 -13.94
C GLN A 80 4.78 -0.33 -12.85
N VAL A 81 5.09 -0.62 -11.58
CA VAL A 81 4.22 -0.24 -10.45
C VAL A 81 4.08 1.27 -10.31
N VAL A 82 5.17 2.04 -10.46
CA VAL A 82 5.12 3.52 -10.42
C VAL A 82 4.15 4.06 -11.47
N LYS A 83 4.23 3.56 -12.71
CA LYS A 83 3.30 3.96 -13.79
C LYS A 83 1.86 3.59 -13.48
N CYS A 84 1.61 2.36 -13.05
CA CYS A 84 0.28 1.89 -12.65
C CYS A 84 -0.29 2.76 -11.53
N HIS A 85 0.49 3.01 -10.48
CA HIS A 85 0.12 3.84 -9.36
C HIS A 85 -0.24 5.26 -9.81
N HIS A 86 0.58 5.88 -10.67
CA HIS A 86 0.33 7.21 -11.20
C HIS A 86 -0.94 7.29 -12.05
N ALA A 87 -1.17 6.30 -12.92
CA ALA A 87 -2.37 6.21 -13.74
C ALA A 87 -3.63 6.08 -12.87
N LEU A 88 -3.61 5.23 -11.84
CA LEU A 88 -4.69 5.11 -10.87
C LEU A 88 -4.96 6.42 -10.12
N TRP A 89 -3.90 7.11 -9.68
CA TRP A 89 -4.02 8.41 -9.02
C TRP A 89 -4.70 9.44 -9.92
N LYS A 90 -4.29 9.54 -11.20
CA LYS A 90 -4.95 10.42 -12.19
C LYS A 90 -6.40 10.01 -12.48
N GLY A 91 -6.72 8.73 -12.32
CA GLY A 91 -8.09 8.21 -12.35
C GLY A 91 -8.89 8.45 -11.06
N GLY A 92 -8.34 9.20 -10.09
CA GLY A 92 -8.98 9.54 -8.82
C GLY A 92 -8.97 8.42 -7.77
N VAL A 93 -8.20 7.35 -7.99
CA VAL A 93 -8.01 6.24 -7.04
C VAL A 93 -6.69 6.45 -6.29
N LEU A 94 -6.80 6.72 -4.99
CA LEU A 94 -5.65 6.96 -4.12
C LEU A 94 -5.30 5.65 -3.41
N HIS A 95 -4.09 5.13 -3.59
CA HIS A 95 -3.69 3.85 -3.01
C HIS A 95 -3.53 3.94 -1.49
N ARG A 96 -2.76 4.95 -1.02
CA ARG A 96 -2.50 5.30 0.38
C ARG A 96 -1.73 4.28 1.23
N ASP A 97 -1.43 3.10 0.69
CA ASP A 97 -0.64 2.08 1.37
C ASP A 97 0.46 1.49 0.48
N VAL A 98 1.35 2.35 -0.01
CA VAL A 98 2.53 1.89 -0.73
C VAL A 98 3.54 1.30 0.26
N SER A 99 3.83 0.02 0.10
CA SER A 99 4.77 -0.72 0.95
C SER A 99 5.39 -1.90 0.16
N PRO A 100 6.53 -2.46 0.60
CA PRO A 100 7.17 -3.57 -0.12
C PRO A 100 6.29 -4.84 -0.21
N SER A 101 5.37 -5.05 0.74
CA SER A 101 4.43 -6.17 0.72
C SER A 101 3.31 -6.01 -0.31
N ASN A 102 3.04 -4.77 -0.71
CA ASN A 102 1.98 -4.43 -1.67
C ASN A 102 2.53 -4.30 -3.11
N LEU A 103 3.86 -4.31 -3.27
CA LEU A 103 4.50 -4.45 -4.57
C LEU A 103 4.80 -5.92 -4.85
N MET A 104 4.12 -6.46 -5.85
CA MET A 104 4.15 -7.87 -6.20
C MET A 104 4.55 -8.04 -7.66
N VAL A 105 4.87 -9.27 -8.07
CA VAL A 105 5.14 -9.60 -9.47
C VAL A 105 4.54 -10.94 -9.86
N TYR A 106 4.33 -11.13 -11.16
CA TYR A 106 4.17 -12.45 -11.77
C TYR A 106 5.03 -12.56 -13.02
N ARG A 107 5.29 -13.80 -13.46
CA ARG A 107 6.07 -14.05 -14.68
C ARG A 107 5.15 -14.34 -15.86
N LEU A 108 5.36 -13.65 -16.98
CA LEU A 108 4.65 -13.87 -18.24
C LEU A 108 5.64 -13.86 -19.39
N ARG A 109 5.66 -14.95 -20.18
CA ARG A 109 6.53 -15.09 -21.36
C ARG A 109 8.01 -14.74 -21.07
N GLY A 110 8.50 -15.19 -19.92
CA GLY A 110 9.89 -14.97 -19.50
C GLY A 110 10.14 -13.66 -18.75
N GLN A 111 9.24 -12.67 -18.81
CA GLN A 111 9.39 -11.35 -18.18
C GLN A 111 8.61 -11.25 -16.87
N TYR A 112 9.12 -10.43 -15.94
CA TYR A 112 8.38 -10.07 -14.72
C TYR A 112 7.48 -8.86 -14.96
N ILE A 113 6.25 -8.98 -14.49
CA ILE A 113 5.23 -7.94 -14.53
C ILE A 113 4.97 -7.47 -13.10
N GLY A 114 5.23 -6.19 -12.83
CA GLY A 114 4.96 -5.50 -11.56
C GLY A 114 3.47 -5.34 -11.33
N VAL A 115 3.02 -5.58 -10.10
CA VAL A 115 1.61 -5.48 -9.70
C VAL A 115 1.52 -4.68 -8.41
N LEU A 116 0.67 -3.65 -8.42
CA LEU A 116 0.24 -2.94 -7.22
C LEU A 116 -0.95 -3.66 -6.60
N ASN A 117 -0.75 -4.23 -5.42
CA ASN A 117 -1.70 -5.04 -4.69
C ASN A 117 -2.23 -4.29 -3.45
N ASP A 118 -3.34 -4.81 -2.90
CA ASP A 118 -3.99 -4.37 -1.66
C ASP A 118 -4.58 -2.96 -1.68
N TYR A 119 -5.89 -2.89 -1.89
CA TYR A 119 -6.65 -1.64 -1.99
C TYR A 119 -7.52 -1.39 -0.75
N ASP A 120 -7.27 -2.07 0.38
CA ASP A 120 -8.13 -2.00 1.57
C ASP A 120 -8.07 -0.64 2.27
N LEU A 121 -6.96 0.09 2.12
CA LEU A 121 -6.80 1.46 2.63
C LEU A 121 -7.08 2.54 1.60
N SER A 122 -7.32 2.15 0.34
CA SER A 122 -7.53 3.08 -0.74
C SER A 122 -8.80 3.92 -0.57
N SER A 123 -8.81 5.06 -1.27
CA SER A 123 -9.93 5.99 -1.25
C SER A 123 -10.09 6.67 -2.60
N PHE A 124 -11.18 7.43 -2.73
CA PHE A 124 -11.28 8.42 -3.79
C PHE A 124 -10.79 9.79 -3.30
N GLU A 125 -10.43 10.67 -4.23
CA GLU A 125 -10.04 12.06 -3.93
C GLU A 125 -11.15 12.81 -3.19
N ARG A 126 -12.41 12.63 -3.62
CA ARG A 126 -13.61 13.18 -2.99
C ARG A 126 -13.85 12.75 -1.53
N ASP A 127 -13.16 11.71 -1.05
CA ASP A 127 -13.31 11.22 0.32
C ASP A 127 -12.53 12.07 1.34
N GLY A 128 -11.72 13.02 0.88
CA GLY A 128 -10.96 13.94 1.73
C GLY A 128 -9.82 13.29 2.52
N PRO A 129 -9.21 14.05 3.46
CA PRO A 129 -8.13 13.57 4.30
C PRO A 129 -8.62 12.53 5.32
N ARG A 130 -7.74 11.58 5.68
CA ARG A 130 -8.02 10.54 6.69
C ARG A 130 -6.89 10.53 7.72
N GLY A 131 -7.22 10.33 9.00
CA GLY A 131 -6.23 10.21 10.09
C GLY A 131 -5.57 8.84 10.19
N LEU A 132 -4.72 8.66 11.21
CA LEU A 132 -3.82 7.50 11.36
C LEU A 132 -4.54 6.14 11.37
N GLU A 133 -5.79 6.08 11.84
CA GLU A 133 -6.58 4.85 11.91
C GLU A 133 -6.75 4.13 10.56
N ARG A 134 -6.44 4.80 9.43
CA ARG A 134 -6.58 4.27 8.08
C ARG A 134 -5.45 4.61 7.11
N THR A 135 -4.25 4.95 7.59
CA THR A 135 -3.15 5.36 6.70
C THR A 135 -1.94 4.42 6.81
N GLY A 136 -1.66 3.74 5.71
CA GLY A 136 -0.34 3.24 5.30
C GLY A 136 0.48 2.37 6.25
N THR A 137 1.60 1.90 5.72
CA THR A 137 2.64 1.22 6.48
C THR A 137 3.65 2.26 6.98
N VAL A 138 3.59 2.63 8.27
CA VAL A 138 4.33 3.76 8.90
C VAL A 138 5.76 3.98 8.38
N PRO A 139 6.66 2.97 8.32
CA PRO A 139 8.01 3.13 7.79
C PRO A 139 8.10 3.71 6.37
N PHE A 140 7.11 3.41 5.53
CA PHE A 140 7.05 3.79 4.13
C PHE A 140 6.19 5.03 3.88
N MET A 141 5.43 5.51 4.87
CA MET A 141 4.65 6.75 4.73
C MET A 141 5.55 7.97 4.54
N ALA A 142 5.11 8.93 3.73
CA ALA A 142 5.79 10.22 3.58
C ALA A 142 6.04 10.92 4.92
N VAL A 143 7.16 11.63 5.07
CA VAL A 143 7.53 12.31 6.33
C VAL A 143 6.44 13.27 6.79
N ASN A 144 5.82 14.02 5.87
CA ASN A 144 4.72 14.94 6.19
C ASN A 144 3.50 14.20 6.78
N LEU A 145 3.19 13.02 6.24
CA LEU A 145 2.10 12.19 6.74
C LEU A 145 2.39 11.60 8.13
N LEU A 146 3.63 11.67 8.63
CA LEU A 146 3.99 11.26 9.98
C LEU A 146 3.78 12.37 11.04
N SER A 147 3.37 13.57 10.63
CA SER A 147 3.15 14.71 11.53
C SER A 147 1.88 14.59 12.39
N PRO A 148 1.82 15.23 13.58
CA PRO A 148 0.59 15.25 14.39
C PRO A 148 -0.65 15.79 13.66
N ALA A 149 -0.46 16.75 12.74
CA ALA A 149 -1.53 17.31 11.93
C ALA A 149 -2.09 16.27 10.93
N ALA A 150 -1.22 15.52 10.27
CA ALA A 150 -1.63 14.43 9.39
C ALA A 150 -2.36 13.32 10.15
N MET A 151 -1.89 12.97 11.35
CA MET A 151 -2.56 11.98 12.21
C MET A 151 -3.95 12.40 12.65
N ALA A 152 -4.16 13.70 12.84
CA ALA A 152 -5.47 14.27 13.10
C ALA A 152 -6.35 14.41 11.84
N GLY A 153 -5.92 13.91 10.68
CA GLY A 153 -6.65 14.01 9.41
C GLY A 153 -6.74 15.43 8.86
N LYS A 154 -5.79 16.30 9.22
CA LYS A 154 -5.78 17.72 8.79
C LYS A 154 -4.89 17.99 7.57
N VAL A 155 -4.18 16.97 7.08
CA VAL A 155 -3.29 17.07 5.92
C VAL A 155 -3.94 16.35 4.76
N GLU A 156 -4.08 17.04 3.63
CA GLU A 156 -4.55 16.46 2.39
C GLU A 156 -3.52 15.45 1.85
N HIS A 157 -4.01 14.30 1.40
CA HIS A 157 -3.16 13.31 0.76
C HIS A 157 -2.94 13.70 -0.70
N VAL A 158 -1.73 14.13 -1.04
CA VAL A 158 -1.34 14.48 -2.42
C VAL A 158 -0.44 13.40 -3.02
N TYR A 159 -0.31 13.38 -4.35
CA TYR A 159 0.51 12.37 -5.05
C TYR A 159 1.97 12.32 -4.57
N ALA A 160 2.54 13.47 -4.20
CA ALA A 160 3.90 13.57 -3.70
C ALA A 160 4.13 12.66 -2.47
N HIS A 161 3.12 12.42 -1.65
CA HIS A 161 3.23 11.51 -0.51
C HIS A 161 3.43 10.05 -0.95
N ASP A 162 2.62 9.56 -1.88
CA ASP A 162 2.77 8.18 -2.37
C ASP A 162 4.03 8.03 -3.25
N ALA A 163 4.45 9.08 -3.96
CA ALA A 163 5.72 9.11 -4.67
C ALA A 163 6.92 9.00 -3.71
N GLU A 164 6.88 9.71 -2.58
CA GLU A 164 7.88 9.57 -1.52
C GLU A 164 7.88 8.13 -0.97
N SER A 165 6.70 7.54 -0.75
CA SER A 165 6.58 6.13 -0.34
C SER A 165 7.20 5.15 -1.35
N LEU A 166 7.00 5.35 -2.66
CA LEU A 166 7.64 4.54 -3.71
C LEU A 166 9.17 4.62 -3.65
N ILE A 167 9.74 5.79 -3.34
CA ILE A 167 11.18 6.00 -3.14
C ILE A 167 11.67 5.27 -1.87
N TRP A 168 10.90 5.31 -0.78
CA TRP A 168 11.23 4.58 0.43
C TRP A 168 11.21 3.07 0.23
N VAL A 169 10.25 2.55 -0.53
CA VAL A 169 10.23 1.13 -0.93
C VAL A 169 11.45 0.78 -1.79
N LEU A 170 11.80 1.61 -2.78
CA LEU A 170 12.98 1.41 -3.61
C LEU A 170 14.25 1.32 -2.77
N THR A 171 14.46 2.32 -1.91
CA THR A 171 15.63 2.40 -1.00
C THR A 171 15.68 1.20 -0.07
N TRP A 172 14.54 0.83 0.51
CA TRP A 172 14.44 -0.32 1.40
C TRP A 172 14.82 -1.62 0.73
N VAL A 173 14.25 -1.92 -0.45
CA VAL A 173 14.54 -3.17 -1.15
C VAL A 173 16.02 -3.23 -1.54
N CYS A 174 16.57 -2.15 -2.10
CA CYS A 174 17.99 -2.10 -2.49
C CYS A 174 18.97 -2.29 -1.31
N LEU A 175 18.64 -1.79 -0.11
CA LEU A 175 19.54 -1.86 1.03
C LEU A 175 19.33 -3.10 1.92
N ARG A 176 18.16 -3.73 1.82
CA ARG A 176 17.71 -4.74 2.78
C ARG A 176 17.32 -6.07 2.19
N TYR A 177 17.31 -6.23 0.88
CA TYR A 177 17.02 -7.52 0.26
C TYR A 177 18.17 -7.99 -0.63
N GLU A 178 18.45 -9.28 -0.52
CA GLU A 178 19.34 -10.00 -1.42
C GLU A 178 18.74 -11.37 -1.74
N GLY A 179 18.46 -11.62 -3.02
CA GLY A 179 17.86 -12.88 -3.48
C GLY A 179 16.53 -13.23 -2.78
N GLY A 180 15.68 -12.24 -2.48
CA GLY A 180 14.42 -12.45 -1.77
C GLY A 180 14.52 -12.52 -0.25
N ASN A 181 15.72 -12.51 0.32
CA ASN A 181 15.92 -12.61 1.76
C ASN A 181 16.12 -11.24 2.39
N LEU A 182 15.40 -10.98 3.49
CA LEU A 182 15.58 -9.78 4.30
C LEU A 182 16.90 -9.86 5.07
N LEU A 183 17.77 -8.88 4.86
CA LEU A 183 19.03 -8.71 5.56
C LEU A 183 18.77 -8.12 6.96
N SER A 184 19.19 -8.84 7.99
CA SER A 184 18.69 -8.66 9.36
C SER A 184 19.65 -7.99 10.36
N LYS A 185 20.89 -7.65 9.99
CA LYS A 185 21.87 -7.09 10.94
C LYS A 185 22.73 -5.97 10.35
N ASN A 186 22.89 -4.88 11.10
CA ASN A 186 23.84 -3.78 10.84
C ASN A 186 23.66 -3.13 9.45
N ARG A 187 22.41 -3.09 8.96
CA ARG A 187 22.09 -2.45 7.68
C ARG A 187 21.31 -1.15 7.92
N PRO A 188 21.43 -0.15 7.05
CA PRO A 188 20.61 1.06 7.13
C PRO A 188 19.12 0.73 7.22
N LEU A 189 18.34 1.63 7.84
CA LEU A 189 16.88 1.53 7.95
C LEU A 189 16.35 0.42 8.90
N GLU A 190 17.19 -0.40 9.53
CA GLU A 190 16.73 -1.50 10.42
C GLU A 190 15.78 -1.03 11.52
N GLU A 191 16.11 0.09 12.13
CA GLU A 191 15.35 0.65 13.24
C GLU A 191 14.00 1.24 12.80
N TRP A 192 13.80 1.53 11.50
CA TRP A 192 12.55 2.12 11.01
C TRP A 192 11.34 1.22 11.27
N LEU A 193 11.51 -0.10 11.26
CA LEU A 193 10.44 -1.06 11.54
C LEU A 193 10.11 -1.18 13.03
N LYS A 194 10.99 -0.70 13.92
CA LYS A 194 10.92 -0.90 15.38
C LYS A 194 10.40 0.33 16.12
N VAL A 195 10.28 1.46 15.43
CA VAL A 195 9.95 2.75 16.04
C VAL A 195 8.53 3.18 15.73
N ASP A 196 7.98 4.05 16.58
CA ASP A 196 6.67 4.67 16.34
C ASP A 196 6.72 5.69 15.18
N ALA A 197 5.55 6.21 14.79
CA ALA A 197 5.45 7.16 13.67
C ALA A 197 6.29 8.44 13.89
N ARG A 198 6.41 8.94 15.13
CA ARG A 198 7.16 10.17 15.44
C ARG A 198 8.66 9.93 15.33
N ALA A 199 9.13 8.83 15.89
CA ALA A 199 10.52 8.43 15.81
C ALA A 199 10.89 8.07 14.36
N CYS A 200 10.02 7.39 13.61
CA CYS A 200 10.22 7.16 12.18
C CYS A 200 10.37 8.47 11.40
N ALA A 201 9.54 9.48 11.67
CA ALA A 201 9.63 10.78 11.03
C ALA A 201 11.00 11.45 11.26
N LYS A 202 11.48 11.38 12.52
CA LYS A 202 12.79 11.93 12.90
C LYS A 202 13.93 11.23 12.17
N GLU A 203 13.91 9.89 12.13
CA GLU A 203 14.95 9.11 11.44
C GLU A 203 14.96 9.39 9.94
N LYS A 204 13.78 9.54 9.32
CA LYS A 204 13.65 9.87 7.90
C LYS A 204 14.11 11.29 7.58
N ALA A 205 13.89 12.24 8.49
CA ALA A 205 14.33 13.62 8.33
C ALA A 205 15.86 13.76 8.20
N HIS A 206 16.64 12.78 8.67
CA HIS A 206 18.11 12.78 8.50
C HIS A 206 18.58 12.46 7.07
N PHE A 207 17.70 12.01 6.19
CA PHE A 207 18.01 11.68 4.79
C PHE A 207 17.70 12.84 3.80
N TRP A 208 17.32 14.01 4.32
CA TRP A 208 17.00 15.22 3.55
C TRP A 208 18.02 16.33 3.77
#